data_AF-F9P154-F1
#
_entry.id   AF-F9P154-F1
#
_cell.length_a   1.000
_cell.length_b   1.000
_cell.length_c   1.000
_cell.angle_alpha   90.00
_cell.angle_beta   90.00
_cell.angle_gamma   90.00
#
_symmetry.space_group_name_H-M   'P 1'
#
loop_
_entity.id
_entity.type
_entity.pdbx_description
1 polymer ?
#
loop_
_entity_poly.entity_id
_entity_poly.type
_entity_poly.pdbx_seq_one_letter_code
_entity_poly.pdbx_strand_id
1 'polypeptide(L)'
;MTKKDENFFEKKMDRREFLKKAGIGGAGLALGLSGASAFLAPKLDKQEKISYGNEKIDFYGKHQAGITTPMQKNIYFVVLDLHTIDKDKIIQLFKDWTDYSSKLVEGELVKKDGQNALLPPSDTGETVGLNPHRLTLTFGVSASFLKKMKLEQKRPQLFRDFPPFPKEQLREKYTGGDIVIQACADDEQVAFHAIRNLIRKGRNAVTLRWSQSGFAAIGDRMETPRNLFGFKDGTANVTKEKDFDRVVWADSKD
;
A
#
# COMPACT_ATOMS: atom_id res chain seq x y z
N MET A 1 63.74 39.01 -21.79
CA MET A 1 62.47 39.05 -22.55
C MET A 1 61.71 37.77 -22.25
N THR A 2 60.83 37.78 -21.24
CA THR A 2 59.35 37.80 -21.38
C THR A 2 58.83 36.59 -22.18
N LYS A 3 58.13 35.63 -21.60
CA LYS A 3 56.75 35.77 -21.08
C LYS A 3 56.37 34.64 -20.11
N LYS A 4 55.57 35.02 -19.10
CA LYS A 4 54.63 34.20 -18.32
C LYS A 4 53.53 33.62 -19.23
N ASP A 5 52.83 32.60 -18.74
CA ASP A 5 51.39 32.28 -18.93
C ASP A 5 51.21 30.75 -19.08
N GLU A 6 50.72 30.02 -18.08
CA GLU A 6 49.33 29.85 -17.59
C GLU A 6 48.78 28.45 -17.96
N ASN A 7 48.01 27.87 -17.03
CA ASN A 7 47.06 26.76 -17.19
C ASN A 7 47.56 25.30 -17.22
N PHE A 8 47.96 24.80 -16.05
CA PHE A 8 47.97 23.35 -15.75
C PHE A 8 46.57 22.78 -15.39
N PHE A 9 45.52 23.63 -15.33
CA PHE A 9 44.17 23.25 -14.88
C PHE A 9 43.07 23.26 -15.97
N GLU A 10 43.40 23.54 -17.23
CA GLU A 10 42.43 23.41 -18.34
C GLU A 10 42.88 22.38 -19.37
N LYS A 11 42.84 21.11 -18.99
CA LYS A 11 42.70 20.04 -20.00
C LYS A 11 41.28 19.50 -19.89
N LYS A 12 40.38 20.02 -20.73
CA LYS A 12 39.04 19.43 -20.92
C LYS A 12 39.25 17.95 -21.25
N MET A 13 38.84 17.09 -20.32
CA MET A 13 38.93 15.65 -20.48
C MET A 13 38.08 15.25 -21.69
N ASP A 14 38.72 14.75 -22.73
CA ASP A 14 38.04 14.40 -23.98
C ASP A 14 37.08 13.22 -23.71
N ARG A 15 35.88 13.24 -24.31
CA ARG A 15 34.87 12.17 -24.14
C ARG A 15 35.46 10.80 -24.47
N ARG A 16 36.39 10.76 -25.41
CA ARG A 16 37.12 9.55 -25.82
C ARG A 16 38.15 9.11 -24.77
N GLU A 17 38.73 10.03 -24.01
CA GLU A 17 39.65 9.72 -22.90
C GLU A 17 38.88 9.24 -21.66
N PHE A 18 37.70 9.81 -21.40
CA PHE A 18 36.77 9.32 -20.38
C PHE A 18 36.30 7.89 -20.67
N LEU A 19 35.90 7.61 -21.92
CA LEU A 19 35.48 6.27 -22.35
C LEU A 19 36.65 5.26 -22.31
N LYS A 20 37.88 5.69 -22.64
CA LYS A 20 39.07 4.83 -22.50
C LYS A 20 39.40 4.51 -21.04
N LYS A 21 39.27 5.48 -20.13
CA LYS A 21 39.50 5.26 -18.69
C LYS A 21 38.35 4.47 -18.04
N ALA A 22 37.11 4.66 -18.48
CA ALA A 22 35.97 3.84 -18.08
C ALA A 22 36.08 2.39 -18.59
N GLY A 23 36.62 2.20 -19.80
CA GLY A 23 36.86 0.87 -20.38
C GLY A 23 37.96 0.07 -19.64
N ILE A 24 38.98 0.74 -19.11
CA ILE A 24 40.04 0.10 -18.31
C ILE A 24 39.58 -0.17 -16.86
N GLY A 25 38.60 0.59 -16.35
CA GLY A 25 37.89 0.27 -15.11
C GLY A 25 36.87 -0.88 -15.25
N GLY A 26 36.51 -1.27 -16.48
CA GLY A 26 35.51 -2.31 -16.77
C GLY A 26 36.07 -3.73 -16.90
N ALA A 27 37.40 -3.91 -17.01
CA ALA A 27 38.03 -5.23 -17.14
C ALA A 27 38.70 -5.74 -15.85
N GLY A 28 38.87 -4.89 -14.82
CA GLY A 28 39.40 -5.27 -13.51
C GLY A 28 38.36 -5.81 -12.53
N LEU A 29 37.07 -5.71 -12.86
CA LEU A 29 35.95 -6.25 -12.09
C LEU A 29 35.67 -7.73 -12.42
N ALA A 30 36.59 -8.47 -13.02
CA ALA A 30 36.37 -9.91 -13.23
C ALA A 30 36.87 -10.77 -12.05
N LEU A 31 37.76 -10.25 -11.19
CA LEU A 31 38.46 -11.08 -10.18
C LEU A 31 38.40 -10.54 -8.73
N GLY A 32 37.70 -9.43 -8.47
CA GLY A 32 37.49 -8.87 -7.13
C GLY A 32 36.03 -8.77 -6.68
N LEU A 33 35.09 -9.34 -7.45
CA LEU A 33 33.65 -9.05 -7.36
C LEU A 33 32.83 -9.94 -6.40
N SER A 34 33.42 -10.89 -5.69
CA SER A 34 32.63 -11.85 -4.89
C SER A 34 31.99 -11.23 -3.64
N GLY A 35 32.53 -10.14 -3.09
CA GLY A 35 32.00 -9.48 -1.89
C GLY A 35 30.93 -8.43 -2.19
N ALA A 36 31.29 -7.34 -2.89
CA ALA A 36 30.40 -6.18 -3.05
C ALA A 36 29.17 -6.45 -3.95
N SER A 37 29.29 -7.31 -4.97
CA SER A 37 28.18 -7.67 -5.87
C SER A 37 27.10 -8.47 -5.15
N ALA A 38 27.49 -9.35 -4.22
CA ALA A 38 26.55 -10.14 -3.43
C ALA A 38 25.72 -9.29 -2.47
N PHE A 39 26.26 -8.15 -1.99
CA PHE A 39 25.49 -7.18 -1.19
C PHE A 39 24.60 -6.25 -2.01
N LEU A 40 24.96 -6.01 -3.28
CA LEU A 40 24.22 -5.10 -4.18
C LEU A 40 23.12 -5.81 -4.96
N ALA A 41 23.32 -7.06 -5.39
CA ALA A 41 22.37 -7.81 -6.19
C ALA A 41 20.98 -7.97 -5.53
N PRO A 42 20.85 -8.29 -4.21
CA PRO A 42 19.55 -8.38 -3.56
C PRO A 42 18.81 -7.05 -3.48
N LYS A 43 19.56 -5.93 -3.36
CA LYS A 43 18.98 -4.58 -3.33
C LYS A 43 18.46 -4.17 -4.71
N LEU A 44 19.22 -4.48 -5.75
CA LEU A 44 18.84 -4.21 -7.14
C LEU A 44 17.60 -5.01 -7.53
N ASP A 45 17.55 -6.31 -7.23
CA ASP A 45 16.37 -7.16 -7.49
C ASP A 45 15.13 -6.66 -6.74
N LYS A 46 15.27 -6.27 -5.46
CA LYS A 46 14.16 -5.68 -4.70
C LYS A 46 13.67 -4.37 -5.32
N GLN A 47 14.58 -3.52 -5.76
CA GLN A 47 14.24 -2.23 -6.38
C GLN A 47 13.55 -2.41 -7.73
N GLU A 48 14.04 -3.35 -8.55
CA GLU A 48 13.42 -3.71 -9.83
C GLU A 48 12.01 -4.26 -9.64
N LYS A 49 11.82 -5.17 -8.66
CA LYS A 49 10.50 -5.69 -8.29
C LYS A 49 9.53 -4.59 -7.87
N ILE A 50 9.94 -3.69 -6.98
CA ILE A 50 9.11 -2.54 -6.58
C ILE A 50 8.78 -1.67 -7.80
N SER A 51 9.76 -1.42 -8.68
CA SER A 51 9.57 -0.54 -9.81
C SER A 51 8.48 -1.04 -10.76
N TYR A 52 8.53 -2.32 -11.11
CA TYR A 52 7.56 -2.96 -11.99
C TYR A 52 6.28 -3.42 -11.28
N GLY A 53 6.22 -3.37 -9.95
CA GLY A 53 5.08 -3.88 -9.20
C GLY A 53 5.03 -5.41 -9.15
N ASN A 54 6.19 -6.04 -9.07
CA ASN A 54 6.38 -7.48 -8.93
C ASN A 54 6.91 -7.87 -7.54
N GLU A 55 6.92 -6.95 -6.57
CA GLU A 55 7.32 -7.29 -5.21
C GLU A 55 6.24 -8.11 -4.51
N LYS A 56 6.68 -9.07 -3.69
CA LYS A 56 5.79 -9.80 -2.80
C LYS A 56 5.35 -8.87 -1.66
N ILE A 57 4.04 -8.84 -1.39
CA ILE A 57 3.47 -8.09 -0.28
C ILE A 57 2.84 -9.11 0.68
N ASP A 58 3.44 -9.29 1.85
CA ASP A 58 2.93 -10.24 2.83
C ASP A 58 1.68 -9.68 3.52
N PHE A 59 0.64 -10.51 3.63
CA PHE A 59 -0.57 -10.17 4.39
C PHE A 59 -0.33 -10.20 5.90
N TYR A 60 0.38 -11.24 6.37
CA TYR A 60 0.71 -11.40 7.77
C TYR A 60 2.01 -10.65 8.11
N GLY A 61 1.96 -9.85 9.16
CA GLY A 61 3.10 -9.09 9.64
C GLY A 61 2.79 -8.34 10.93
N LYS A 62 3.79 -7.62 11.46
CA LYS A 62 3.63 -6.77 12.65
C LYS A 62 2.64 -5.61 12.38
N HIS A 63 2.65 -5.09 11.15
CA HIS A 63 1.79 -4.01 10.70
C HIS A 63 1.02 -4.46 9.47
N GLN A 64 -0.22 -3.98 9.32
CA GLN A 64 -1.02 -4.27 8.13
C GLN A 64 -0.34 -3.70 6.89
N ALA A 65 -0.37 -4.46 5.78
CA ALA A 65 0.02 -3.95 4.46
C ALA A 65 -0.90 -2.80 4.02
N GLY A 66 -0.48 -2.03 3.02
CA GLY A 66 -1.20 -0.87 2.49
C GLY A 66 -0.94 0.46 3.21
N ILE A 67 -0.03 0.47 4.20
CA ILE A 67 0.39 1.69 4.92
C ILE A 67 1.79 2.13 4.48
N THR A 68 2.79 1.27 4.66
CA THR A 68 4.17 1.50 4.20
C THR A 68 4.49 0.77 2.90
N THR A 69 3.52 0.04 2.35
CA THR A 69 3.60 -0.60 1.04
C THR A 69 3.79 0.48 -0.03
N PRO A 70 4.67 0.28 -1.03
CA PRO A 70 4.79 1.23 -2.14
C PRO A 70 3.44 1.43 -2.84
N MET A 71 3.12 2.67 -3.18
CA MET A 71 1.81 3.06 -3.70
C MET A 71 1.37 2.22 -4.91
N GLN A 72 0.10 1.78 -4.89
CA GLN A 72 -0.55 1.08 -6.00
C GLN A 72 -1.40 2.02 -6.84
N LYS A 73 -1.71 1.62 -8.08
CA LYS A 73 -2.38 2.48 -9.07
C LYS A 73 -3.82 2.82 -8.71
N ASN A 74 -4.52 1.92 -8.01
CA ASN A 74 -5.94 2.05 -7.74
C ASN A 74 -6.23 1.86 -6.26
N ILE A 75 -7.28 2.54 -5.79
CA ILE A 75 -7.86 2.36 -4.47
C ILE A 75 -9.38 2.23 -4.60
N TYR A 76 -9.95 1.30 -3.86
CA TYR A 76 -11.37 1.26 -3.54
C TYR A 76 -11.54 1.38 -2.04
N PHE A 77 -11.93 2.57 -1.59
CA PHE A 77 -12.07 2.91 -0.18
C PHE A 77 -13.52 2.76 0.23
N VAL A 78 -13.76 1.98 1.29
CA VAL A 78 -15.11 1.67 1.75
C VAL A 78 -15.25 1.97 3.23
N VAL A 79 -16.36 2.61 3.56
CA VAL A 79 -16.75 2.87 4.94
C VAL A 79 -18.09 2.20 5.23
N LEU A 80 -18.14 1.52 6.38
CA LEU A 80 -19.24 0.65 6.79
C LEU A 80 -19.78 1.08 8.15
N ASP A 81 -21.09 0.95 8.32
CA ASP A 81 -21.77 1.08 9.60
C ASP A 81 -22.10 -0.31 10.16
N LEU A 82 -21.84 -0.52 11.45
CA LEU A 82 -22.39 -1.64 12.23
C LEU A 82 -23.89 -1.43 12.40
N HIS A 83 -24.68 -2.44 12.03
CA HIS A 83 -26.10 -2.52 12.38
C HIS A 83 -26.39 -3.61 13.42
N THR A 84 -25.37 -4.32 13.89
CA THR A 84 -25.43 -5.20 15.07
C THR A 84 -24.32 -4.84 16.06
N ILE A 85 -24.58 -5.03 17.35
CA ILE A 85 -23.62 -4.84 18.46
C ILE A 85 -23.30 -6.15 19.18
N ASP A 86 -23.71 -7.28 18.58
CA ASP A 86 -23.40 -8.61 19.09
C ASP A 86 -21.91 -8.91 18.91
N LYS A 87 -21.19 -8.96 20.04
CA LYS A 87 -19.74 -9.13 20.08
C LYS A 87 -19.27 -10.40 19.37
N ASP A 88 -20.00 -11.51 19.50
CA ASP A 88 -19.59 -12.78 18.91
C ASP A 88 -19.73 -12.75 17.39
N LYS A 89 -20.78 -12.08 16.89
CA LYS A 89 -20.94 -11.84 15.44
C LYS A 89 -19.84 -10.94 14.88
N ILE A 90 -19.46 -9.88 15.58
CA ILE A 90 -18.39 -8.97 15.14
C ILE A 90 -17.02 -9.66 15.17
N ILE A 91 -16.74 -10.47 16.20
CA ILE A 91 -15.51 -11.29 16.24
C ILE A 91 -15.49 -12.26 15.05
N GLN A 92 -16.60 -12.94 14.77
CA GLN A 92 -16.66 -13.88 13.66
C GLN A 92 -16.51 -13.16 12.31
N LEU A 93 -17.08 -11.96 12.15
CA LEU A 93 -16.90 -11.12 10.97
C LEU A 93 -15.42 -10.84 10.71
N PHE A 94 -14.65 -10.41 11.71
CA PHE A 94 -13.23 -10.13 11.53
C PHE A 94 -12.41 -11.39 11.25
N LYS A 95 -12.74 -12.53 11.87
CA LYS A 95 -12.10 -13.82 11.54
C LYS A 95 -12.35 -14.21 10.09
N ASP A 96 -13.59 -14.09 9.64
CA ASP A 96 -13.99 -14.42 8.27
C ASP A 96 -13.33 -13.48 7.25
N TRP A 97 -13.27 -12.17 7.53
CA TRP A 97 -12.55 -11.21 6.69
C TRP A 97 -11.05 -11.46 6.67
N THR A 98 -10.45 -11.91 7.77
CA THR A 98 -9.03 -12.27 7.81
C THR A 98 -8.75 -13.46 6.89
N ASP A 99 -9.55 -14.52 7.00
CA ASP A 99 -9.43 -15.72 6.15
C ASP A 99 -9.63 -15.38 4.65
N TYR A 100 -10.63 -14.55 4.33
CA TYR A 100 -10.87 -14.09 2.97
C TYR A 100 -9.70 -13.25 2.46
N SER A 101 -9.24 -12.29 3.25
CA SER A 101 -8.17 -11.37 2.86
C SER A 101 -6.86 -12.12 2.59
N SER A 102 -6.50 -13.10 3.41
CA SER A 102 -5.28 -13.89 3.21
C SER A 102 -5.26 -14.69 1.90
N LYS A 103 -6.43 -14.98 1.32
CA LYS A 103 -6.57 -15.66 0.03
C LYS A 103 -6.58 -14.67 -1.13
N LEU A 104 -7.39 -13.62 -0.99
CA LEU A 104 -7.55 -12.58 -2.01
C LEU A 104 -6.21 -11.93 -2.39
N VAL A 105 -5.39 -11.60 -1.39
CA VAL A 105 -4.07 -10.99 -1.60
C VAL A 105 -3.05 -11.92 -2.27
N GLU A 106 -3.29 -13.23 -2.24
CA GLU A 106 -2.50 -14.24 -2.96
C GLU A 106 -3.12 -14.58 -4.34
N GLY A 107 -4.23 -13.94 -4.71
CA GLY A 107 -4.95 -14.18 -5.96
C GLY A 107 -5.80 -15.45 -5.93
N GLU A 108 -6.06 -16.00 -4.75
CA GLU A 108 -6.91 -17.16 -4.56
C GLU A 108 -8.38 -16.78 -4.39
N LEU A 109 -9.28 -17.69 -4.76
CA LEU A 109 -10.70 -17.57 -4.45
C LEU A 109 -10.92 -17.62 -2.93
N VAL A 110 -11.86 -16.83 -2.41
CA VAL A 110 -12.12 -16.76 -0.96
C VAL A 110 -12.51 -18.11 -0.35
N LYS A 111 -13.13 -18.98 -1.14
CA LYS A 111 -13.45 -20.36 -0.78
C LYS A 111 -13.73 -21.16 -2.05
N LYS A 112 -13.32 -22.43 -2.05
CA LYS A 112 -13.66 -23.38 -3.11
C LYS A 112 -15.17 -23.64 -3.13
N ASP A 113 -15.74 -23.72 -4.32
CA ASP A 113 -17.15 -24.07 -4.48
C ASP A 113 -17.42 -25.51 -4.06
N GLY A 114 -18.65 -25.73 -3.55
CA GLY A 114 -19.17 -27.06 -3.30
C GLY A 114 -19.55 -27.77 -4.59
N GLN A 115 -19.80 -29.07 -4.51
CA GLN A 115 -20.22 -29.86 -5.69
C GLN A 115 -21.66 -29.57 -6.14
N ASN A 116 -22.45 -28.86 -5.33
CA ASN A 116 -23.84 -28.55 -5.66
C ASN A 116 -23.93 -27.27 -6.50
N ALA A 117 -24.12 -27.45 -7.82
CA ALA A 117 -24.26 -26.36 -8.79
C ALA A 117 -25.52 -25.48 -8.59
N LEU A 118 -26.47 -25.88 -7.73
CA LEU A 118 -27.66 -25.09 -7.43
C LEU A 118 -27.44 -24.06 -6.32
N LEU A 119 -26.30 -24.11 -5.62
CA LEU A 119 -25.94 -23.11 -4.62
C LEU A 119 -25.19 -21.93 -5.28
N PRO A 120 -25.40 -20.69 -4.80
CA PRO A 120 -24.58 -19.57 -5.24
C PRO A 120 -23.08 -19.86 -4.99
N PRO A 121 -22.19 -19.40 -5.89
CA PRO A 121 -20.77 -19.61 -5.73
C PRO A 121 -20.26 -18.88 -4.46
N SER A 122 -19.20 -19.45 -3.90
CA SER A 122 -18.59 -18.99 -2.66
C SER A 122 -17.69 -17.78 -2.88
N ASP A 123 -17.27 -17.53 -4.12
CA ASP A 123 -16.59 -16.32 -4.61
C ASP A 123 -17.43 -15.72 -5.76
N THR A 124 -17.29 -14.43 -6.03
CA THR A 124 -18.01 -13.76 -7.13
C THR A 124 -17.32 -13.91 -8.49
N GLY A 125 -16.06 -14.36 -8.51
CA GLY A 125 -15.37 -14.88 -9.69
C GLY A 125 -14.78 -13.85 -10.66
N GLU A 126 -14.92 -12.55 -10.40
CA GLU A 126 -14.48 -11.50 -11.32
C GLU A 126 -12.98 -11.52 -11.59
N THR A 127 -12.17 -12.10 -10.71
CA THR A 127 -10.70 -12.14 -10.84
C THR A 127 -10.16 -13.51 -11.22
N VAL A 128 -11.02 -14.46 -11.59
CA VAL A 128 -10.57 -15.78 -12.06
C VAL A 128 -9.64 -15.62 -13.27
N GLY A 129 -8.40 -16.11 -13.13
CA GLY A 129 -7.37 -16.00 -14.17
C GLY A 129 -6.53 -14.72 -14.11
N LEU A 130 -6.79 -13.83 -13.15
CA LEU A 130 -5.95 -12.67 -12.86
C LEU A 130 -4.95 -12.99 -11.74
N ASN A 131 -3.84 -12.26 -11.72
CA ASN A 131 -2.93 -12.26 -10.59
C ASN A 131 -3.45 -11.28 -9.50
N PRO A 132 -2.92 -11.30 -8.26
CA PRO A 132 -3.42 -10.40 -7.21
C PRO A 132 -3.10 -8.92 -7.43
N HIS A 133 -2.33 -8.55 -8.46
CA HIS A 133 -1.99 -7.16 -8.80
C HIS A 133 -1.61 -6.30 -7.58
N ARG A 134 -0.78 -6.85 -6.69
CA ARG A 134 -0.32 -6.16 -5.46
C ARG A 134 -1.46 -5.70 -4.54
N LEU A 135 -2.54 -6.50 -4.49
CA LEU A 135 -3.67 -6.25 -3.60
C LEU A 135 -3.21 -6.18 -2.14
N THR A 136 -3.57 -5.10 -1.48
CA THR A 136 -3.52 -4.97 -0.03
C THR A 136 -4.88 -4.61 0.51
N LEU A 137 -5.24 -5.20 1.64
CA LEU A 137 -6.47 -4.93 2.37
C LEU A 137 -6.10 -4.42 3.76
N THR A 138 -6.44 -3.17 4.05
CA THR A 138 -6.18 -2.52 5.34
C THR A 138 -7.49 -2.20 6.03
N PHE A 139 -7.60 -2.58 7.29
CA PHE A 139 -8.80 -2.40 8.11
C PHE A 139 -8.55 -1.38 9.22
N GLY A 140 -9.52 -0.51 9.44
CA GLY A 140 -9.53 0.44 10.55
C GLY A 140 -10.89 0.50 11.22
N VAL A 141 -10.92 0.86 12.50
CA VAL A 141 -12.15 1.08 13.27
C VAL A 141 -12.19 2.51 13.79
N SER A 142 -13.37 3.09 13.88
CA SER A 142 -13.57 4.46 14.32
C SER A 142 -13.87 4.58 15.82
N ALA A 143 -13.89 5.81 16.33
CA ALA A 143 -14.43 6.09 17.66
C ALA A 143 -15.90 5.67 17.83
N SER A 144 -16.70 5.74 16.75
CA SER A 144 -18.09 5.26 16.75
C SER A 144 -18.16 3.75 16.96
N PHE A 145 -17.26 2.99 16.30
CA PHE A 145 -17.15 1.55 16.53
C PHE A 145 -16.83 1.24 18.00
N LEU A 146 -15.83 1.91 18.59
CA LEU A 146 -15.45 1.70 19.99
C LEU A 146 -16.65 1.97 20.92
N LYS A 147 -17.40 3.04 20.66
CA LYS A 147 -18.62 3.38 21.41
C LYS A 147 -19.70 2.30 21.29
N LYS A 148 -20.01 1.86 20.07
CA LYS A 148 -21.02 0.81 19.82
C LYS A 148 -20.64 -0.52 20.48
N MET A 149 -19.35 -0.84 20.52
CA MET A 149 -18.83 -2.08 21.09
C MET A 149 -18.50 -2.00 22.58
N LYS A 150 -18.73 -0.86 23.25
CA LYS A 150 -18.39 -0.62 24.65
C LYS A 150 -16.89 -0.82 24.95
N LEU A 151 -16.06 -0.24 24.07
CA LEU A 151 -14.59 -0.32 24.06
C LEU A 151 -13.94 1.07 24.17
N GLU A 152 -14.67 2.09 24.62
CA GLU A 152 -14.15 3.46 24.76
C GLU A 152 -12.94 3.54 25.70
N GLN A 153 -12.87 2.68 26.71
CA GLN A 153 -11.72 2.51 27.60
C GLN A 153 -10.45 2.02 26.91
N LYS A 154 -10.55 1.57 25.66
CA LYS A 154 -9.42 1.16 24.79
C LYS A 154 -9.07 2.23 23.75
N ARG A 155 -9.76 3.38 23.75
CA ARG A 155 -9.50 4.49 22.82
C ARG A 155 -8.19 5.19 23.22
N PRO A 156 -7.17 5.23 22.34
CA PRO A 156 -5.96 6.01 22.61
C PRO A 156 -6.29 7.50 22.78
N GLN A 157 -5.54 8.21 23.63
CA GLN A 157 -5.83 9.61 23.95
C GLN A 157 -5.81 10.51 22.70
N LEU A 158 -4.89 10.24 21.77
CA LEU A 158 -4.75 10.99 20.52
C LEU A 158 -5.85 10.66 19.49
N PHE A 159 -6.58 9.55 19.68
CA PHE A 159 -7.62 9.12 18.76
C PHE A 159 -8.93 9.88 18.95
N ARG A 160 -8.89 11.21 18.96
CA ARG A 160 -10.03 12.12 19.21
C ARG A 160 -10.69 12.61 17.92
N ASP A 161 -11.87 13.20 18.06
CA ASP A 161 -12.57 13.82 16.92
C ASP A 161 -11.79 15.06 16.46
N PHE A 162 -11.83 15.33 15.16
CA PHE A 162 -11.17 16.51 14.60
C PHE A 162 -11.89 17.80 15.00
N PRO A 163 -11.17 18.90 15.28
CA PRO A 163 -11.80 20.21 15.40
C PRO A 163 -12.34 20.66 14.03
N PRO A 164 -13.32 21.58 14.00
CA PRO A 164 -13.77 22.17 12.74
C PRO A 164 -12.64 22.97 12.08
N PHE A 165 -12.49 22.83 10.77
CA PHE A 165 -11.52 23.59 9.99
C PHE A 165 -12.17 24.72 9.17
N PRO A 166 -11.51 25.89 9.03
CA PRO A 166 -12.01 26.96 8.18
C PRO A 166 -12.27 26.49 6.75
N LYS A 167 -13.45 26.83 6.20
CA LYS A 167 -13.90 26.47 4.84
C LYS A 167 -14.15 24.97 4.61
N GLU A 168 -14.23 24.15 5.67
CA GLU A 168 -14.67 22.76 5.50
C GLU A 168 -16.12 22.71 4.97
N GLN A 169 -16.36 21.83 4.00
CA GLN A 169 -17.67 21.62 3.38
C GLN A 169 -18.04 20.14 3.47
N LEU A 170 -18.00 19.60 4.69
CA LEU A 170 -18.28 18.19 4.94
C LEU A 170 -19.73 17.88 4.61
N ARG A 171 -19.94 16.82 3.81
CA ARG A 171 -21.26 16.30 3.50
C ARG A 171 -21.51 15.11 4.40
N GLU A 172 -22.55 15.18 5.22
CA GLU A 172 -22.86 14.15 6.24
C GLU A 172 -22.85 12.71 5.70
N LYS A 173 -23.38 12.50 4.48
CA LYS A 173 -23.40 11.19 3.81
C LYS A 173 -22.02 10.61 3.45
N TYR A 174 -20.95 11.42 3.48
CA TYR A 174 -19.56 11.02 3.24
C TYR A 174 -18.66 11.20 4.48
N THR A 175 -19.27 11.34 5.66
CA THR A 175 -18.56 11.56 6.93
C THR A 175 -18.89 10.45 7.93
N GLY A 176 -17.96 10.13 8.82
CA GLY A 176 -18.15 9.14 9.89
C GLY A 176 -18.05 7.70 9.38
N GLY A 177 -18.74 6.78 10.06
CA GLY A 177 -18.66 5.34 9.83
C GLY A 177 -18.04 4.60 11.01
N ASP A 178 -18.22 3.28 11.07
CA ASP A 178 -17.67 2.44 12.13
C ASP A 178 -16.39 1.72 11.70
N ILE A 179 -16.38 1.17 10.49
CA ILE A 179 -15.26 0.40 9.95
C ILE A 179 -14.86 0.99 8.60
N VAL A 180 -13.56 1.09 8.37
CA VAL A 180 -12.98 1.39 7.07
C VAL A 180 -12.25 0.18 6.52
N ILE A 181 -12.41 -0.05 5.21
CA ILE A 181 -11.60 -0.99 4.44
C ILE A 181 -10.96 -0.20 3.29
N GLN A 182 -9.63 -0.21 3.25
CA GLN A 182 -8.85 0.29 2.13
C GLN A 182 -8.39 -0.92 1.30
N ALA A 183 -8.89 -1.04 0.06
CA ALA A 183 -8.37 -1.98 -0.91
C ALA A 183 -7.53 -1.24 -1.96
N CYS A 184 -6.24 -1.52 -2.01
CA CYS A 184 -5.34 -0.94 -3.01
C CYS A 184 -4.77 -2.05 -3.88
N ALA A 185 -4.76 -1.85 -5.20
CA ALA A 185 -4.19 -2.78 -6.16
C ALA A 185 -3.75 -2.03 -7.43
N ASP A 186 -2.87 -2.64 -8.23
CA ASP A 186 -2.47 -2.12 -9.52
C ASP A 186 -3.49 -2.37 -10.63
N ASP A 187 -4.57 -3.09 -10.30
CA ASP A 187 -5.73 -3.35 -11.14
C ASP A 187 -7.02 -3.00 -10.37
N GLU A 188 -7.91 -2.23 -11.00
CA GLU A 188 -9.14 -1.74 -10.36
C GLU A 188 -10.15 -2.86 -10.11
N GLN A 189 -10.23 -3.84 -11.02
CA GLN A 189 -11.14 -4.98 -10.93
C GLN A 189 -10.76 -5.88 -9.76
N VAL A 190 -9.45 -6.06 -9.49
CA VAL A 190 -8.97 -6.78 -8.31
C VAL A 190 -9.36 -6.07 -7.00
N ALA A 191 -9.17 -4.75 -6.91
CA ALA A 191 -9.56 -4.01 -5.71
C ALA A 191 -11.09 -4.08 -5.46
N PHE A 192 -11.88 -3.96 -6.54
CA PHE A 192 -13.34 -4.07 -6.47
C PHE A 192 -13.80 -5.48 -6.04
N HIS A 193 -13.25 -6.53 -6.65
CA HIS A 193 -13.55 -7.93 -6.34
C HIS A 193 -13.34 -8.24 -4.86
N ALA A 194 -12.22 -7.80 -4.31
CA ALA A 194 -11.89 -8.03 -2.91
C ALA A 194 -12.94 -7.40 -1.98
N ILE A 195 -13.28 -6.14 -2.22
CA ILE A 195 -14.30 -5.42 -1.44
C ILE A 195 -15.68 -6.07 -1.59
N ARG A 196 -16.08 -6.46 -2.80
CA ARG A 196 -17.36 -7.11 -3.04
C ARG A 196 -17.48 -8.40 -2.23
N ASN A 197 -16.43 -9.23 -2.19
CA ASN A 197 -16.42 -10.45 -1.40
C ASN A 197 -16.48 -10.20 0.11
N LEU A 198 -15.74 -9.21 0.62
CA LEU A 198 -15.78 -8.84 2.03
C LEU A 198 -17.17 -8.32 2.45
N ILE A 199 -17.76 -7.40 1.70
CA ILE A 199 -19.10 -6.87 1.98
C ILE A 199 -20.15 -7.98 1.93
N ARG A 200 -20.10 -8.85 0.90
CA ARG A 200 -21.03 -9.98 0.78
C ARG A 200 -20.95 -10.90 2.00
N LYS A 201 -19.74 -11.17 2.49
CA LYS A 201 -19.52 -11.98 3.68
C LYS A 201 -20.03 -11.30 4.96
N GLY A 202 -19.94 -9.98 5.04
CA GLY A 202 -20.35 -9.17 6.19
C GLY A 202 -21.80 -8.70 6.20
N ARG A 203 -22.61 -9.01 5.18
CA ARG A 203 -23.96 -8.43 4.96
C ARG A 203 -24.94 -8.53 6.14
N ASN A 204 -24.73 -9.46 7.08
CA ASN A 204 -25.59 -9.65 8.25
C ASN A 204 -25.12 -8.86 9.50
N ALA A 205 -24.04 -8.10 9.39
CA ALA A 205 -23.45 -7.35 10.50
C ALA A 205 -23.14 -5.89 10.15
N VAL A 206 -22.84 -5.61 8.88
CA VAL A 206 -22.46 -4.28 8.39
C VAL A 206 -23.29 -3.83 7.21
N THR A 207 -23.40 -2.51 7.03
CA THR A 207 -24.03 -1.87 5.88
C THR A 207 -23.04 -0.89 5.25
N LEU A 208 -22.99 -0.83 3.92
CA LEU A 208 -22.19 0.17 3.21
C LEU A 208 -22.72 1.58 3.50
N ARG A 209 -21.87 2.43 4.07
CA ARG A 209 -22.19 3.84 4.35
C ARG A 209 -21.87 4.71 3.15
N TRP A 210 -20.62 4.65 2.69
CA TRP A 210 -20.15 5.30 1.47
C TRP A 210 -18.90 4.60 0.95
N SER A 211 -18.60 4.82 -0.32
CA SER A 211 -17.38 4.35 -0.96
C SER A 211 -16.79 5.43 -1.87
N GLN A 212 -15.49 5.33 -2.14
CA GLN A 212 -14.78 6.19 -3.06
C GLN A 212 -13.74 5.36 -3.81
N SER A 213 -13.82 5.33 -5.14
CA SER A 213 -12.73 4.86 -5.98
C SER A 213 -11.73 5.99 -6.22
N GLY A 214 -10.47 5.63 -6.44
CA GLY A 214 -9.41 6.57 -6.77
C GLY A 214 -8.32 5.89 -7.59
N PHE A 215 -7.58 6.70 -8.33
CA PHE A 215 -6.45 6.25 -9.12
C PHE A 215 -5.28 7.22 -8.98
N ALA A 216 -4.07 6.71 -9.25
CA ALA A 216 -2.87 7.51 -9.39
C ALA A 216 -2.15 7.12 -10.68
N ALA A 217 -1.70 8.12 -11.44
CA ALA A 217 -0.81 7.91 -12.57
C ALA A 217 0.61 7.65 -12.04
N ILE A 218 0.93 6.36 -11.88
CA ILE A 218 2.21 5.90 -11.35
C ILE A 218 3.07 5.40 -12.51
N GLY A 219 4.26 5.98 -12.66
CA GLY A 219 5.28 5.50 -13.56
C GLY A 219 6.02 4.29 -12.99
N ASP A 220 7.32 4.43 -12.79
CA ASP A 220 8.23 3.37 -12.34
C ASP A 220 8.24 3.14 -10.81
N ARG A 221 7.33 3.77 -10.04
CA ARG A 221 7.27 3.77 -8.56
C ARG A 221 8.52 4.26 -7.82
N MET A 222 9.56 4.65 -8.55
CA MET A 222 10.79 5.20 -7.98
C MET A 222 10.69 6.73 -7.88
N GLU A 223 9.97 7.35 -8.82
CA GLU A 223 9.67 8.78 -8.76
C GLU A 223 8.39 9.10 -7.98
N THR A 224 8.39 10.29 -7.36
CA THR A 224 7.18 10.85 -6.76
C THR A 224 6.09 11.04 -7.82
N PRO A 225 4.88 10.49 -7.62
CA PRO A 225 3.77 10.61 -8.56
C PRO A 225 3.27 12.06 -8.67
N ARG A 226 2.39 12.31 -9.63
CA ARG A 226 1.70 13.61 -9.75
C ARG A 226 0.22 13.49 -9.37
N ASN A 227 -0.30 14.53 -8.74
CA ASN A 227 -1.75 14.70 -8.52
C ASN A 227 -2.44 15.29 -9.76
N LEU A 228 -3.77 15.44 -9.71
CA LEU A 228 -4.57 15.95 -10.83
C LEU A 228 -4.33 17.43 -11.17
N PHE A 229 -3.65 18.19 -10.30
CA PHE A 229 -3.15 19.54 -10.61
C PHE A 229 -1.80 19.53 -11.33
N GLY A 230 -1.22 18.35 -11.57
CA GLY A 230 0.04 18.17 -12.26
C GLY A 230 1.28 18.36 -11.39
N PHE A 231 1.16 18.51 -10.06
CA PHE A 231 2.30 18.67 -9.16
C PHE A 231 2.77 17.33 -8.60
N LYS A 232 4.09 17.19 -8.35
CA LYS A 232 4.65 16.04 -7.63
C LYS A 232 4.08 16.03 -6.20
N ASP A 233 3.53 14.90 -5.77
CA ASP A 233 2.85 14.76 -4.48
C ASP A 233 3.42 13.60 -3.67
N GLY A 234 3.88 13.88 -2.44
CA GLY A 234 4.55 12.89 -1.57
C GLY A 234 6.08 12.98 -1.49
N THR A 235 6.73 13.98 -2.10
CA THR A 235 8.22 14.14 -2.08
C THR A 235 8.79 14.19 -0.65
N ALA A 236 8.09 14.84 0.28
CA ALA A 236 8.52 15.04 1.66
C ALA A 236 8.03 13.97 2.64
N ASN A 237 7.42 12.88 2.14
CA ASN A 237 6.93 11.80 3.00
C ASN A 237 8.08 11.01 3.62
N VAL A 238 7.83 10.44 4.80
CA VAL A 238 8.73 9.45 5.38
C VAL A 238 8.64 8.17 4.56
N THR A 239 9.76 7.74 4.00
CA THR A 239 9.85 6.54 3.13
C THR A 239 10.83 5.49 3.64
N LYS A 240 11.59 5.80 4.69
CA LYS A 240 12.63 4.93 5.23
C LYS A 240 12.11 4.17 6.43
N GLU A 241 12.28 2.85 6.41
CA GLU A 241 11.79 1.94 7.44
C GLU A 241 12.22 2.33 8.86
N LYS A 242 13.49 2.75 9.03
CA LYS A 242 14.04 3.21 10.30
C LYS A 242 13.32 4.41 10.94
N ASP A 243 12.57 5.17 10.14
CA ASP A 243 11.88 6.38 10.56
C ASP A 243 10.38 6.12 10.83
N PHE A 244 9.84 4.94 10.47
CA PHE A 244 8.40 4.64 10.60
C PHE A 244 7.95 4.47 12.05
N ASP A 245 8.74 3.81 12.90
CA ASP A 245 8.41 3.65 14.32
C ASP A 245 8.25 5.02 15.03
N ARG A 246 8.92 6.06 14.53
CA ARG A 246 8.84 7.41 15.09
C ARG A 246 7.62 8.21 14.60
N VAL A 247 7.13 7.94 13.40
CA VAL A 247 6.19 8.84 12.69
C VAL A 247 4.85 8.19 12.34
N VAL A 248 4.84 6.87 12.11
CA VAL A 248 3.68 6.15 11.55
C VAL A 248 3.04 5.24 12.58
N TRP A 249 3.85 4.47 13.30
CA TRP A 249 3.35 3.43 14.20
C TRP A 249 3.09 3.97 15.61
N ALA A 250 1.95 3.60 16.17
CA ALA A 250 1.62 3.91 17.57
C ALA A 250 2.60 3.21 18.52
N ASP A 251 2.95 3.87 19.63
CA ASP A 251 3.72 3.23 20.70
C ASP A 251 2.77 2.33 21.50
N SER A 252 3.30 1.23 22.00
CA SER A 252 2.66 0.30 22.93
C SER A 252 2.08 0.95 24.21
N LYS A 253 2.44 2.20 24.49
CA LYS A 253 2.02 2.98 25.67
C LYS A 253 0.82 3.90 25.42
N ASP A 254 0.39 4.06 24.16
CA ASP A 254 -0.81 4.81 23.77
C ASP A 254 -2.10 4.00 23.94
#